data_AF-A0A168RIF2-F1
#
_entry.id   AF-A0A168RIF2-F1
#
_cell.length_a   1.000
_cell.length_b   1.000
_cell.length_c   1.000
_cell.angle_alpha   90.00
_cell.angle_beta   90.00
_cell.angle_gamma   90.00
#
_symmetry.space_group_name_H-M   'P 1'
#
loop_
_entity.id
_entity.type
_entity.pdbx_description
1 polymer ?
#
loop_
_entity_poly.entity_id
_entity_poly.type
_entity_poly.pdbx_seq_one_letter_code
_entity_poly.pdbx_strand_id
1 'polypeptide(L)'
;MQSEKIIAYYKRLVKNTTNLVWILGFIYYLFNFIVFLATLSTGVIGTWFLAGNSKFFTNTNPYTTWLNLDSNYIITLTYINSIVALTTGLLSFFLVNDRYKTKMSQLRKLKFEYALFQAKQLYYADNTTIDRQYIFYKRILNIINYDRYRKDSYSQLETEIKIEKEKRNGK
;
A
#
# COMPACT_ATOMS: atom_id res chain seq x y z
N MET A 1 11.04 27.94 -24.06
CA MET A 1 11.32 26.52 -24.40
C MET A 1 11.75 25.65 -23.21
N GLN A 2 12.65 26.10 -22.31
CA GLN A 2 13.05 25.29 -21.13
C GLN A 2 11.91 25.12 -20.09
N SER A 3 11.10 26.17 -19.88
CA SER A 3 9.92 26.14 -18.99
C SER A 3 8.94 25.00 -19.28
N GLU A 4 8.59 24.82 -20.55
CA GLU A 4 7.61 23.82 -20.97
C GLU A 4 8.11 22.39 -20.74
N LYS A 5 9.41 22.16 -20.89
CA LYS A 5 10.04 20.85 -20.63
C LYS A 5 9.94 20.47 -19.15
N ILE A 6 10.14 21.42 -18.23
CA ILE A 6 10.06 21.18 -16.78
C ILE A 6 8.61 20.88 -16.37
N ILE A 7 7.65 21.64 -16.90
CA ILE A 7 6.22 21.41 -16.63
C ILE A 7 5.75 20.06 -17.20
N ALA A 8 6.20 19.70 -18.41
CA ALA A 8 5.89 18.39 -19.00
C ALA A 8 6.48 17.23 -18.17
N TYR A 9 7.71 17.39 -17.67
CA TYR A 9 8.35 16.43 -16.78
C TYR A 9 7.54 16.23 -15.49
N TYR A 10 7.14 17.33 -14.83
CA TYR A 10 6.26 17.30 -13.66
C TYR A 10 4.94 16.56 -13.94
N LYS A 11 4.25 16.88 -15.05
CA LYS A 11 2.98 16.23 -15.42
C LYS A 11 3.15 14.72 -15.59
N ARG A 12 4.24 14.29 -16.25
CA ARG A 12 4.56 12.86 -16.42
C ARG A 12 4.77 12.16 -15.09
N LEU A 13 5.53 12.79 -14.18
CA LEU A 13 5.76 12.25 -12.84
C LEU A 13 4.46 12.10 -12.05
N VAL A 14 3.65 13.15 -11.99
CA VAL A 14 2.36 13.12 -11.29
C VAL A 14 1.46 12.04 -11.85
N LYS A 15 1.38 11.89 -13.18
CA LYS A 15 0.58 10.83 -13.82
C LYS A 15 1.07 9.45 -13.40
N ASN A 16 2.39 9.20 -13.49
CA ASN A 16 2.97 7.91 -13.10
C ASN A 16 2.74 7.59 -11.62
N THR A 17 2.99 8.55 -10.72
CA THR A 17 2.76 8.36 -9.29
C THR A 17 1.28 8.17 -8.98
N THR A 18 0.38 8.89 -9.66
CA THR A 18 -1.07 8.72 -9.50
C THR A 18 -1.51 7.33 -9.94
N ASN A 19 -1.06 6.85 -11.10
CA ASN A 19 -1.37 5.50 -11.57
C ASN A 19 -0.91 4.42 -10.58
N LEU A 20 0.29 4.56 -10.02
CA LEU A 20 0.78 3.64 -8.99
C LEU A 20 -0.08 3.65 -7.73
N VAL A 21 -0.47 4.84 -7.26
CA VAL A 21 -1.37 4.98 -6.10
C VAL A 21 -2.72 4.33 -6.39
N TRP A 22 -3.28 4.50 -7.58
CA TRP A 22 -4.55 3.87 -7.98
C TRP A 22 -4.45 2.36 -8.05
N ILE A 23 -3.40 1.81 -8.68
CA ILE A 23 -3.19 0.35 -8.77
C ILE A 23 -3.06 -0.25 -7.37
N LEU A 24 -2.23 0.35 -6.52
CA LEU A 24 -2.04 -0.12 -5.14
C LEU A 24 -3.33 -0.02 -4.32
N GLY A 25 -4.08 1.08 -4.46
CA GLY A 25 -5.38 1.26 -3.81
C GLY A 25 -6.40 0.22 -4.28
N PHE A 26 -6.49 -0.01 -5.59
CA PHE A 26 -7.38 -1.02 -6.17
C PHE A 26 -7.06 -2.43 -5.65
N ILE A 27 -5.79 -2.82 -5.67
CA ILE A 27 -5.34 -4.13 -5.16
C ILE A 27 -5.71 -4.29 -3.67
N TYR A 28 -5.51 -3.24 -2.87
CA TYR A 28 -5.88 -3.26 -1.46
C TYR A 28 -7.38 -3.49 -1.26
N TYR A 29 -8.23 -2.75 -1.95
CA TYR A 29 -9.69 -2.92 -1.83
C TYR A 29 -10.16 -4.26 -2.39
N LEU A 30 -9.56 -4.75 -3.48
CA LEU A 30 -9.86 -6.04 -4.07
C LEU A 30 -9.59 -7.17 -3.08
N PHE A 31 -8.43 -7.18 -2.43
CA PHE A 31 -8.10 -8.21 -1.44
C PHE A 31 -9.00 -8.15 -0.21
N ASN A 32 -9.32 -6.94 0.29
CA ASN A 32 -10.29 -6.80 1.38
C ASN A 32 -11.67 -7.37 1.00
N PHE A 33 -12.11 -7.12 -0.23
CA PHE A 33 -13.37 -7.65 -0.74
C PHE A 33 -13.35 -9.19 -0.83
N ILE A 34 -12.24 -9.79 -1.29
CA ILE A 34 -12.07 -11.25 -1.31
C ILE A 34 -12.14 -11.84 0.11
N VAL A 35 -11.47 -11.21 1.08
CA VAL A 35 -11.52 -11.64 2.49
C VAL A 35 -12.95 -11.59 3.02
N PHE A 36 -13.67 -10.50 2.77
CA PHE A 36 -15.08 -10.36 3.16
C PHE A 36 -15.96 -11.48 2.57
N LEU A 37 -15.83 -11.75 1.26
CA LEU A 37 -16.58 -12.81 0.59
C LEU A 37 -16.23 -14.20 1.16
N ALA A 38 -14.97 -14.45 1.44
CA ALA A 38 -14.53 -15.72 2.02
C ALA A 38 -15.12 -15.91 3.42
N THR A 39 -15.08 -14.88 4.28
CA THR A 39 -15.70 -14.92 5.62
C THR A 39 -17.21 -15.17 5.54
N LEU A 40 -17.91 -14.48 4.64
CA LEU A 40 -19.34 -14.67 4.44
C LEU A 40 -19.64 -16.11 3.96
N SER A 41 -18.86 -16.61 3.00
CA SER A 41 -19.00 -17.98 2.49
C SER A 41 -18.79 -19.02 3.59
N THR A 42 -17.80 -18.82 4.47
CA THR A 42 -17.60 -19.68 5.64
C THR A 42 -18.81 -19.68 6.56
N GLY A 43 -19.42 -18.52 6.82
CA GLY A 43 -20.63 -18.41 7.63
C GLY A 43 -21.82 -19.16 7.03
N VAL A 44 -22.04 -19.00 5.72
CA VAL A 44 -23.11 -19.70 4.99
C VAL A 44 -22.89 -21.22 5.01
N ILE A 45 -21.69 -21.68 4.64
CA ILE A 45 -21.36 -23.12 4.59
C ILE A 45 -21.44 -23.74 5.99
N GLY A 46 -20.95 -23.03 7.02
CA GLY A 46 -21.05 -23.47 8.41
C GLY A 46 -22.49 -23.60 8.89
N THR A 47 -23.33 -22.61 8.59
CA THR A 47 -24.76 -22.63 8.95
C THR A 47 -25.49 -23.75 8.21
N TRP A 48 -25.20 -23.93 6.91
CA TRP A 48 -25.80 -25.00 6.10
C TRP A 48 -25.41 -26.37 6.61
N PHE A 49 -24.14 -26.60 6.93
CA PHE A 49 -23.67 -27.87 7.50
C PHE A 49 -24.35 -28.18 8.85
N LEU A 50 -24.44 -27.18 9.74
CA LEU A 50 -25.14 -27.33 11.02
C LEU A 50 -26.62 -27.65 10.84
N ALA A 51 -27.30 -26.98 9.90
CA ALA A 51 -28.69 -27.27 9.57
C ALA A 51 -28.87 -28.71 9.05
N GLY A 52 -27.97 -29.17 8.17
CA GLY A 52 -27.98 -30.55 7.65
C GLY A 52 -27.66 -31.62 8.69
N ASN A 53 -26.90 -31.31 9.74
CA ASN A 53 -26.61 -32.23 10.85
C ASN A 53 -27.63 -32.16 12.00
N SER A 54 -28.63 -31.28 11.90
CA SER A 54 -29.65 -31.15 12.93
C SER A 54 -30.51 -32.41 13.02
N LYS A 55 -30.68 -32.94 14.23
CA LYS A 55 -31.55 -34.09 14.55
C LYS A 55 -32.98 -33.69 14.90
N PHE A 56 -33.32 -32.41 14.80
CA PHE A 56 -34.67 -31.90 15.14
C PHE A 56 -35.74 -32.24 14.11
N PHE A 57 -35.36 -32.71 12.92
CA PHE A 57 -36.31 -33.10 11.90
C PHE A 57 -36.83 -34.51 12.18
N THR A 58 -38.16 -34.66 12.25
CA THR A 58 -38.84 -35.94 12.48
C THR A 58 -38.86 -36.83 11.23
N ASN A 59 -38.64 -36.24 10.04
CA ASN A 59 -38.49 -36.90 8.73
C ASN A 59 -37.07 -36.67 8.17
N THR A 60 -36.79 -37.14 6.94
CA THR A 60 -35.53 -36.87 6.23
C THR A 60 -35.20 -35.38 6.23
N ASN A 61 -34.03 -35.02 6.76
CA ASN A 61 -33.60 -33.62 6.88
C ASN A 61 -33.37 -33.03 5.46
N PRO A 62 -34.13 -32.00 5.04
CA PRO A 62 -34.05 -31.44 3.70
C PRO A 62 -32.76 -30.62 3.46
N TYR A 63 -32.02 -30.29 4.53
CA TYR A 63 -30.77 -29.54 4.46
C TYR A 63 -29.53 -30.45 4.37
N THR A 64 -29.72 -31.78 4.39
CA THR A 64 -28.62 -32.74 4.20
C THR A 64 -28.09 -32.62 2.78
N THR A 65 -26.82 -32.29 2.63
CA THR A 65 -26.17 -32.14 1.32
C THR A 65 -24.84 -32.90 1.28
N TRP A 66 -24.15 -32.85 0.14
CA TRP A 66 -22.82 -33.42 -0.03
C TRP A 66 -21.79 -32.88 0.99
N LEU A 67 -22.02 -31.69 1.56
CA LEU A 67 -21.21 -31.12 2.63
C LEU A 67 -21.29 -31.94 3.92
N ASN A 68 -22.41 -32.60 4.18
CA ASN A 68 -22.64 -33.42 5.37
C ASN A 68 -22.06 -34.83 5.23
N LEU A 69 -21.58 -35.20 4.04
CA LEU A 69 -20.96 -36.50 3.78
C LEU A 69 -19.47 -36.47 4.14
N ASP A 70 -19.04 -37.49 4.88
CA ASP A 70 -17.65 -37.77 5.22
C ASP A 70 -16.88 -36.53 5.72
N SER A 71 -15.75 -36.23 5.06
CA SER A 71 -14.83 -35.14 5.39
C SER A 71 -15.03 -33.89 4.53
N ASN A 72 -16.10 -33.83 3.71
CA ASN A 72 -16.28 -32.78 2.69
C ASN A 72 -16.42 -31.39 3.30
N TYR A 73 -17.10 -31.26 4.44
CA TYR A 73 -17.16 -30.00 5.19
C TYR A 73 -15.77 -29.54 5.64
N ILE A 74 -14.97 -30.45 6.23
CA ILE A 74 -13.63 -30.15 6.74
C ILE A 74 -12.71 -29.71 5.59
N ILE A 75 -12.75 -30.44 4.47
CA ILE A 75 -11.95 -30.13 3.28
C ILE A 75 -12.35 -28.75 2.72
N THR A 76 -13.65 -28.50 2.55
CA THR A 76 -14.16 -27.21 2.03
C THR A 76 -13.76 -26.05 2.93
N LEU A 77 -13.90 -26.20 4.24
CA LEU A 77 -13.51 -25.18 5.22
C LEU A 77 -12.00 -24.94 5.20
N THR A 78 -11.19 -25.99 5.05
CA THR A 78 -9.73 -25.91 4.95
C THR A 78 -9.30 -25.13 3.70
N TYR A 79 -9.93 -25.36 2.56
CA TYR A 79 -9.68 -24.59 1.35
C TYR A 79 -10.01 -23.10 1.54
N ILE A 80 -11.17 -22.79 2.11
CA ILE A 80 -11.56 -21.39 2.35
C ILE A 80 -10.60 -20.72 3.33
N ASN A 81 -10.27 -21.38 4.44
CA ASN A 81 -9.32 -20.85 5.43
C ASN A 81 -7.93 -20.66 4.83
N SER A 82 -7.49 -21.54 3.92
CA SER A 82 -6.21 -21.39 3.22
C SER A 82 -6.22 -20.17 2.28
N ILE A 83 -7.34 -19.91 1.58
CA ILE A 83 -7.52 -18.71 0.76
C ILE A 83 -7.53 -17.45 1.65
N VAL A 84 -8.23 -17.48 2.79
CA VAL A 84 -8.24 -16.36 3.75
C VAL A 84 -6.85 -16.10 4.32
N ALA A 85 -6.11 -17.15 4.71
CA ALA A 85 -4.76 -17.02 5.24
C ALA A 85 -3.80 -16.48 4.18
N LEU A 86 -3.86 -16.97 2.94
CA LEU A 86 -3.07 -16.47 1.83
C LEU A 86 -3.38 -15.00 1.54
N THR A 87 -4.66 -14.64 1.43
CA THR A 87 -5.08 -13.26 1.17
C THR A 87 -4.71 -12.33 2.30
N THR A 88 -4.85 -12.76 3.57
CA THR A 88 -4.42 -11.99 4.74
C THR A 88 -2.91 -11.83 4.80
N GLY A 89 -2.15 -12.86 4.42
CA GLY A 89 -0.69 -12.79 4.28
C GLY A 89 -0.25 -11.81 3.19
N LEU A 90 -0.88 -11.87 2.01
CA LEU A 90 -0.68 -10.90 0.93
C LEU A 90 -1.06 -9.48 1.40
N LEU A 91 -2.21 -9.33 2.08
CA LEU A 91 -2.65 -8.05 2.61
C LEU A 91 -1.66 -7.50 3.63
N SER A 92 -1.12 -8.33 4.51
CA SER A 92 -0.12 -7.95 5.52
C SER A 92 1.18 -7.51 4.84
N PHE A 93 1.61 -8.21 3.79
CA PHE A 93 2.73 -7.78 2.95
C PHE A 93 2.46 -6.42 2.28
N PHE A 94 1.22 -6.16 1.85
CA PHE A 94 0.80 -4.86 1.30
C PHE A 94 0.59 -3.76 2.36
N LEU A 95 0.14 -4.09 3.58
CA LEU A 95 -0.13 -3.14 4.66
C LEU A 95 1.17 -2.65 5.30
N VAL A 96 2.17 -3.55 5.39
CA VAL A 96 3.56 -3.25 5.72
C VAL A 96 4.28 -2.56 4.56
N ASN A 97 3.69 -2.53 3.36
CA ASN A 97 4.28 -1.87 2.20
C ASN A 97 4.20 -0.34 2.34
N ASP A 98 5.18 0.22 3.06
CA ASP A 98 5.46 1.66 3.17
C ASP A 98 5.45 2.36 1.81
N ARG A 99 5.65 1.63 0.70
CA ARG A 99 5.59 2.16 -0.65
C ARG A 99 4.28 2.87 -0.97
N TYR A 100 3.11 2.36 -0.55
CA TYR A 100 1.85 3.06 -0.85
C TYR A 100 1.78 4.41 -0.13
N LYS A 101 2.02 4.41 1.18
CA LYS A 101 2.03 5.63 2.02
C LYS A 101 3.08 6.63 1.51
N THR A 102 4.27 6.14 1.17
CA THR A 102 5.35 6.94 0.60
C THR A 102 4.99 7.54 -0.75
N LYS A 103 4.39 6.76 -1.68
CA LYS A 103 3.98 7.27 -2.99
C LYS A 103 2.83 8.27 -2.88
N MET A 104 1.88 8.04 -1.98
CA MET A 104 0.79 8.98 -1.71
C MET A 104 1.33 10.29 -1.10
N SER A 105 2.26 10.20 -0.15
CA SER A 105 2.94 11.35 0.44
C SER A 105 3.74 12.13 -0.61
N GLN A 106 4.51 11.44 -1.46
CA GLN A 106 5.25 12.04 -2.58
C GLN A 106 4.31 12.77 -3.54
N LEU A 107 3.17 12.16 -3.91
CA LEU A 107 2.18 12.79 -4.78
C LEU A 107 1.60 14.08 -4.19
N ARG A 108 1.26 14.06 -2.88
CA ARG A 108 0.76 15.26 -2.18
C ARG A 108 1.80 16.37 -2.14
N LYS A 109 3.06 16.03 -1.82
CA LYS A 109 4.18 16.98 -1.83
C LYS A 109 4.39 17.59 -3.22
N LEU A 110 4.38 16.77 -4.28
CA LEU A 110 4.51 17.25 -5.67
C LEU A 110 3.39 18.22 -6.06
N LYS A 111 2.14 17.88 -5.74
CA LYS A 111 0.98 18.74 -6.04
C LYS A 111 1.03 20.07 -5.26
N PHE A 112 1.41 20.00 -3.99
CA PHE A 112 1.56 21.19 -3.15
C PHE A 112 2.67 22.10 -3.67
N GLU A 113 3.83 21.54 -4.02
CA GLU A 113 4.95 22.29 -4.57
C GLU A 113 4.58 22.99 -5.91
N TYR A 114 3.81 22.30 -6.77
CA TYR A 114 3.31 22.90 -8.00
C TYR A 114 2.29 24.03 -7.74
N ALA A 115 1.44 23.89 -6.73
CA ALA A 115 0.51 24.95 -6.33
C ALA A 115 1.27 26.20 -5.87
N LEU A 116 2.33 26.04 -5.07
CA LEU A 116 3.20 27.13 -4.64
C LEU A 116 3.92 27.82 -5.82
N PHE A 117 4.42 27.02 -6.76
CA PHE A 117 5.05 27.52 -7.98
C PHE A 117 4.09 28.37 -8.82
N GLN A 118 2.85 27.89 -9.00
CA GLN A 118 1.82 28.62 -9.75
C GLN A 118 1.34 29.88 -9.03
N ALA A 119 1.17 29.81 -7.71
CA ALA A 119 0.76 30.93 -6.88
C ALA A 119 1.86 31.99 -6.70
N LYS A 120 3.11 31.70 -7.11
CA LYS A 120 4.28 32.56 -6.91
C LYS A 120 4.47 32.94 -5.43
N GLN A 121 4.28 31.98 -4.53
CA GLN A 121 4.37 32.21 -3.08
C GLN A 121 5.67 31.68 -2.49
N LEU A 122 5.98 32.11 -1.26
CA LEU A 122 7.16 31.68 -0.50
C LEU A 122 8.46 31.95 -1.28
N TYR A 123 9.25 30.90 -1.52
CA TYR A 123 10.50 30.90 -2.27
C TYR A 123 10.33 31.17 -3.78
N TYR A 124 9.11 31.46 -4.25
CA TYR A 124 8.82 31.86 -5.63
C TYR A 124 8.35 33.31 -5.78
N ALA A 125 8.22 34.08 -4.70
CA ALA A 125 7.67 35.44 -4.73
C ALA A 125 8.53 36.42 -5.55
N ASP A 126 9.84 36.47 -5.28
CA ASP A 126 10.70 37.55 -5.78
C ASP A 126 11.74 37.09 -6.83
N ASN A 127 11.60 35.87 -7.34
CA ASN A 127 12.58 35.27 -8.22
C ASN A 127 12.28 35.51 -9.71
N THR A 128 13.34 35.63 -10.52
CA THR A 128 13.18 35.69 -11.98
C THR A 128 12.49 34.43 -12.49
N THR A 129 11.87 34.52 -13.67
CA THR A 129 11.15 33.37 -14.25
C THR A 129 12.04 32.14 -14.45
N ILE A 130 13.33 32.35 -14.72
CA ILE A 130 14.32 31.27 -14.87
C ILE A 130 14.67 30.67 -13.50
N ASP A 131 14.95 31.52 -12.51
CA ASP A 131 15.30 31.06 -11.15
C ASP A 131 14.15 30.27 -10.51
N ARG A 132 12.90 30.71 -10.69
CA ARG A 132 11.73 29.97 -10.21
C ARG A 132 11.63 28.58 -10.81
N GLN A 133 11.89 28.44 -12.10
CA GLN A 133 11.87 27.15 -12.79
C GLN A 133 12.98 26.23 -12.29
N TYR A 134 14.18 26.78 -12.07
CA TYR A 134 15.30 26.03 -11.51
C TYR A 134 15.01 25.55 -10.08
N ILE A 135 14.50 26.44 -9.22
CA ILE A 135 14.10 26.10 -7.84
C ILE A 135 13.03 25.01 -7.84
N PHE A 136 12.02 25.15 -8.69
CA PHE A 136 10.94 24.16 -8.82
C PHE A 136 11.46 22.79 -9.26
N TYR A 137 12.32 22.75 -10.27
CA TYR A 137 12.95 21.51 -10.72
C TYR A 137 13.79 20.84 -9.62
N LYS A 138 14.61 21.62 -8.91
CA LYS A 138 15.43 21.14 -7.79
C LYS A 138 14.57 20.54 -6.66
N ARG A 139 13.45 21.20 -6.33
CA ARG A 139 12.49 20.73 -5.31
C ARG A 139 11.81 19.43 -5.75
N ILE A 140 11.36 19.33 -7.00
CA ILE A 140 10.78 18.10 -7.55
C ILE A 140 11.76 16.93 -7.41
N LEU A 141 13.03 17.12 -7.80
CA LEU A 141 14.05 16.08 -7.68
C LEU A 141 14.25 15.65 -6.23
N ASN A 142 14.26 16.58 -5.28
CA ASN A 142 14.38 16.26 -3.86
C ASN A 142 13.16 15.45 -3.36
N ILE A 143 11.94 15.82 -3.76
CA ILE A 143 10.72 15.07 -3.38
C ILE A 143 10.75 13.64 -3.92
N ILE A 144 11.29 13.42 -5.12
CA ILE A 144 11.42 12.10 -5.75
C ILE A 144 12.54 11.28 -5.09
N ASN A 145 13.70 11.91 -4.85
CA ASN A 145 14.89 11.26 -4.32
C ASN A 145 14.93 11.20 -2.78
N TYR A 146 13.86 11.61 -2.10
CA TYR A 146 13.77 11.62 -0.64
C TYR A 146 14.12 10.26 0.00
N ASP A 147 13.77 9.15 -0.66
CA ASP A 147 14.12 7.79 -0.20
C ASP A 147 15.61 7.47 -0.31
N ARG A 148 16.33 8.07 -1.27
CA ARG A 148 17.77 7.86 -1.47
C ARG A 148 18.57 8.56 -0.36
N TYR A 149 18.26 9.82 -0.10
CA TYR A 149 18.91 10.61 0.94
C TYR A 149 18.64 10.09 2.36
N ARG A 150 17.46 9.52 2.61
CA ARG A 150 17.12 8.95 3.91
C ARG A 150 17.94 7.68 4.21
N LYS A 151 18.13 6.80 3.22
CA LYS A 151 19.00 5.61 3.36
C LYS A 151 20.46 5.99 3.61
N ASP A 152 20.97 6.99 2.87
CA ASP A 152 22.35 7.45 3.02
C ASP A 152 22.57 8.15 4.37
N SER A 153 21.57 8.85 4.92
CA SER A 153 21.67 9.48 6.24
C SER A 153 21.63 8.45 7.39
N TYR A 154 20.82 7.40 7.28
CA TYR A 154 20.78 6.33 8.29
C TYR A 154 22.07 5.50 8.30
N SER A 155 22.64 5.18 7.13
CA SER A 155 23.90 4.44 7.06
C SER A 155 25.07 5.26 7.62
N GLN A 156 25.08 6.57 7.41
CA GLN A 156 26.05 7.48 8.03
C GLN A 156 25.93 7.49 9.56
N LEU A 157 24.72 7.63 10.09
CA LEU A 157 24.46 7.59 11.53
C LEU A 157 24.84 6.24 12.18
N GLU A 158 24.56 5.11 11.52
CA GLU A 158 24.99 3.80 12.00
C GLU A 158 26.52 3.66 12.05
N THR A 159 27.21 4.25 11.07
CA THR A 159 28.67 4.23 11.00
C THR A 159 29.26 5.09 12.12
N GLU A 160 28.70 6.28 12.37
CA GLU A 160 29.10 7.15 13.48
C GLU A 160 28.91 6.48 14.85
N ILE A 161 27.76 5.83 15.07
CA ILE A 161 27.47 5.09 16.31
C ILE A 161 28.43 3.92 16.52
N LYS A 162 28.83 3.22 15.45
CA LYS A 162 29.84 2.14 15.54
C LYS A 162 31.20 2.69 15.93
N ILE A 163 31.64 3.78 15.30
CA ILE A 163 32.91 4.45 15.61
C ILE A 163 32.94 4.94 17.07
N GLU A 164 31.85 5.52 17.57
CA GLU A 164 31.77 5.93 18.98
C GLU A 164 31.83 4.74 19.96
N LYS A 165 31.20 3.61 19.62
CA LYS A 165 31.26 2.39 20.45
C LYS A 165 32.65 1.76 20.46
N GLU A 166 33.35 1.75 19.33
CA GLU A 166 34.73 1.26 19.24
C GLU A 166 35.68 2.14 20.07
N LYS A 167 35.55 3.47 19.97
CA LYS A 167 36.29 4.42 20.81
C LYS A 167 36.04 4.25 22.31
N ARG A 168 34.80 3.92 22.71
CA ARG A 168 34.45 3.67 24.12
C ARG A 168 34.97 2.32 24.64
N ASN A 169 35.19 1.34 23.75
CA ASN A 169 35.63 0.01 24.12
C ASN A 169 37.16 -0.19 24.05
N GLY A 170 37.94 0.88 23.83
CA GLY A 170 39.39 0.86 24.01
C GLY A 170 40.16 -0.04 23.04
N LYS A 171 39.77 -0.06 21.76
CA LYS A 171 40.63 -0.51 20.66
C LYS A 171 40.96 0.66 19.74
#